data_AF-A0A925ZUR9-F1
#
_entry.id   AF-A0A925ZUR9-F1
#
_cell.length_a   1.000
_cell.length_b   1.000
_cell.length_c   1.000
_cell.angle_alpha   90.00
_cell.angle_beta   90.00
_cell.angle_gamma   90.00
#
_symmetry.space_group_name_H-M   'P 1'
#
loop_
_entity.id
_entity.type
_entity.pdbx_description
1 polymer ?
#
loop_
_entity_poly.entity_id
_entity_poly.type
_entity_poly.pdbx_seq_one_letter_code
_entity_poly.pdbx_strand_id
1 'polypeptide(L)'
;MARVLLALIALSFGWPSPPHNALAGVNTRPPPALAAQPAASLCDQSLAIPPTECAALVTIYTSTGGSTWINATNWLSLSSPVAPCDWRGVICEGGHVAALELAANRLSGPFPPSLADLPFLTRLALANNRLQGIVPPNICALAKRGGSADLAYNALDTRRADTRACLDRLDPDWATTQTVAPRRLLPTAFELNAIQLGWAPIAYSGDSGFYEISYATTLDGPYTLHGRTTDRRASGYRLDTLAPGTTYFVQVRSITPAHGNQPDALRSDEALTVVVTSAVQKILLIVYFPADNDLAPYVPMVKGRLRFGSQFNPNVRVVMLSD
;
A
#
# COMPACT_ATOMS: atom_id res chain seq x y z
N MET A 1 -18.47 5.85 -12.77
CA MET A 1 -18.89 4.70 -13.59
C MET A 1 -19.12 3.51 -12.65
N ALA A 2 -20.30 2.89 -12.82
CA ALA A 2 -21.00 1.83 -12.08
C ALA A 2 -20.43 1.22 -10.77
N ARG A 3 -21.23 1.36 -9.69
CA ARG A 3 -21.28 0.49 -8.51
C ARG A 3 -22.22 -0.69 -8.80
N VAL A 4 -21.90 -1.91 -8.35
CA VAL A 4 -22.86 -3.03 -8.27
C VAL A 4 -22.82 -3.62 -6.85
N LEU A 5 -23.98 -3.61 -6.20
CA LEU A 5 -24.25 -4.20 -4.89
C LEU A 5 -25.19 -5.40 -5.09
N LEU A 6 -24.97 -6.44 -4.29
CA LEU A 6 -25.66 -7.74 -4.20
C LEU A 6 -27.20 -7.68 -4.17
N ALA A 7 -27.84 -8.67 -4.81
CA ALA A 7 -29.23 -9.07 -4.55
C ALA A 7 -29.28 -10.43 -3.83
N LEU A 8 -30.01 -10.47 -2.71
CA LEU A 8 -30.39 -11.63 -1.91
C LEU A 8 -31.58 -12.39 -2.52
N ILE A 9 -31.60 -13.73 -2.45
CA ILE A 9 -32.83 -14.53 -2.29
C ILE A 9 -32.59 -15.61 -1.22
N ALA A 10 -33.60 -15.71 -0.34
CA ALA A 10 -33.69 -16.47 0.90
C ALA A 10 -33.84 -17.98 0.73
N LEU A 11 -33.37 -18.74 1.74
CA LEU A 11 -34.11 -19.89 2.27
C LEU A 11 -34.02 -19.86 3.80
N SER A 12 -35.21 -19.96 4.39
CA SER A 12 -35.57 -19.84 5.80
C SER A 12 -35.16 -21.06 6.64
N PHE A 13 -34.49 -20.83 7.76
CA PHE A 13 -34.65 -21.64 8.98
C PHE A 13 -34.54 -20.70 10.18
N GLY A 14 -35.65 -20.55 10.90
CA GLY A 14 -35.79 -19.64 12.03
C GLY A 14 -35.25 -20.24 13.32
N TRP A 15 -34.50 -19.43 14.07
CA TRP A 15 -34.18 -19.63 15.48
C TRP A 15 -34.31 -18.29 16.24
N PRO A 16 -34.59 -18.33 17.55
CA PRO A 16 -35.41 -17.33 18.24
C PRO A 16 -34.67 -16.05 18.64
N SER A 17 -35.42 -14.95 18.67
CA SER A 17 -34.99 -13.64 19.16
C SER A 17 -34.56 -13.67 20.64
N PRO A 18 -33.50 -12.96 21.04
CA PRO A 18 -33.29 -12.60 22.43
C PRO A 18 -34.05 -11.30 22.79
N PRO A 19 -34.42 -11.10 24.07
CA PRO A 19 -35.29 -10.01 24.49
C PRO A 19 -34.58 -8.66 24.59
N HIS A 20 -35.34 -7.60 24.32
CA HIS A 20 -35.03 -6.22 24.65
C HIS A 20 -35.18 -5.95 26.15
N ASN A 21 -34.15 -5.38 26.77
CA ASN A 21 -34.18 -4.26 27.73
C ASN A 21 -32.75 -4.06 28.27
N ALA A 22 -32.11 -2.94 27.94
CA ALA A 22 -32.17 -1.65 28.64
C ALA A 22 -31.05 -1.53 29.68
N LEU A 23 -30.01 -0.77 29.35
CA LEU A 23 -29.25 0.02 30.31
C LEU A 23 -28.90 1.38 29.71
N ALA A 24 -29.39 2.40 30.40
CA ALA A 24 -29.08 3.81 30.21
C ALA A 24 -27.76 4.18 30.91
N GLY A 25 -27.13 5.26 30.44
CA GLY A 25 -25.95 5.90 31.03
C GLY A 25 -24.65 5.48 30.33
N VAL A 26 -23.77 6.35 29.84
CA VAL A 26 -23.49 7.74 30.18
C VAL A 26 -23.00 8.45 28.90
N ASN A 27 -23.59 9.61 28.61
CA ASN A 27 -23.05 10.59 27.67
C ASN A 27 -21.77 11.18 28.26
N THR A 28 -20.59 10.69 27.85
CA THR A 28 -19.36 11.49 27.90
C THR A 28 -19.11 12.03 26.50
N ARG A 29 -19.62 13.23 26.28
CA ARG A 29 -19.21 14.12 25.19
C ARG A 29 -17.67 14.13 25.16
N PRO A 30 -17.01 13.66 24.08
CA PRO A 30 -15.58 13.87 23.95
C PRO A 30 -15.33 15.39 24.03
N PRO A 31 -14.27 15.84 24.72
CA PRO A 31 -13.91 17.25 24.75
C PRO A 31 -13.79 17.76 23.31
N PRO A 32 -14.09 19.05 23.05
CA PRO A 32 -14.03 19.58 21.70
C PRO A 32 -12.64 19.29 21.14
N ALA A 33 -12.59 18.41 20.15
CA ALA A 33 -11.44 18.34 19.27
C ALA A 33 -11.22 19.78 18.80
N LEU A 34 -10.05 20.32 19.09
CA LEU A 34 -9.60 21.57 18.50
C LEU A 34 -9.79 21.39 17.00
N ALA A 35 -10.84 22.02 16.45
CA ALA A 35 -11.26 21.79 15.09
C ALA A 35 -10.07 22.12 14.20
N ALA A 36 -9.59 21.12 13.46
CA ALA A 36 -8.64 21.35 12.39
C ALA A 36 -9.25 22.43 11.49
N GLN A 37 -8.67 23.63 11.51
CA GLN A 37 -9.02 24.64 10.54
C GLN A 37 -8.81 24.02 9.16
N PRO A 38 -9.82 24.03 8.27
CA PRO A 38 -9.64 23.49 6.94
C PRO A 38 -8.49 24.25 6.26
N ALA A 39 -7.60 23.54 5.56
CA ALA A 39 -6.40 24.11 4.94
C ALA A 39 -6.66 25.42 4.16
N ALA A 40 -7.86 25.56 3.58
CA ALA A 40 -8.34 26.77 2.92
C ALA A 40 -8.32 28.00 3.84
N SER A 41 -8.83 27.92 5.08
CA SER A 41 -8.93 29.08 5.97
C SER A 41 -7.59 29.59 6.49
N LEU A 42 -6.56 28.72 6.50
CA LEU A 42 -5.19 29.14 6.83
C LEU A 42 -4.58 29.88 5.63
N CYS A 43 -4.66 29.27 4.46
CA CYS A 43 -3.93 29.72 3.27
C CYS A 43 -4.49 30.96 2.59
N ASP A 44 -5.72 31.36 2.89
CA ASP A 44 -6.29 32.65 2.44
C ASP A 44 -5.46 33.86 2.91
N GLN A 45 -4.65 33.70 3.95
CA GLN A 45 -3.79 34.75 4.51
C GLN A 45 -2.37 34.74 3.95
N SER A 46 -2.03 33.79 3.07
CA SER A 46 -0.70 33.73 2.46
C SER A 46 -0.52 34.85 1.43
N LEU A 47 0.53 35.65 1.60
CA LEU A 47 0.90 36.72 0.67
C LEU A 47 2.12 36.37 -0.18
N ALA A 48 2.91 35.37 0.22
CA ALA A 48 4.16 35.02 -0.45
C ALA A 48 3.97 34.09 -1.66
N ILE A 49 2.92 33.26 -1.66
CA ILE A 49 2.59 32.33 -2.76
C ILE A 49 1.06 32.22 -2.95
N PRO A 50 0.56 31.68 -4.08
CA PRO A 50 -0.86 31.44 -4.27
C PRO A 50 -1.48 30.57 -3.17
N PRO A 51 -2.73 30.86 -2.73
CA PRO A 51 -3.41 30.06 -1.71
C PRO A 51 -3.53 28.57 -2.06
N THR A 52 -3.61 28.22 -3.35
CA THR A 52 -3.64 26.83 -3.83
C THR A 52 -2.34 26.08 -3.54
N GLU A 53 -1.20 26.74 -3.68
CA GLU A 53 0.11 26.14 -3.38
C GLU A 53 0.31 26.00 -1.87
N CYS A 54 -0.10 27.00 -1.09
CA CYS A 54 -0.14 26.87 0.36
C CYS A 54 -1.02 25.69 0.80
N ALA A 55 -2.22 25.54 0.21
CA ALA A 55 -3.13 24.43 0.53
C ALA A 55 -2.51 23.07 0.14
N ALA A 56 -1.76 23.01 -0.96
CA ALA A 56 -1.01 21.82 -1.36
C ALA A 56 0.06 21.44 -0.33
N LEU A 57 0.80 22.42 0.19
CA LEU A 57 1.76 22.22 1.29
C LEU A 57 1.06 21.71 2.56
N VAL A 58 -0.02 22.36 3.01
CA VAL A 58 -0.80 21.90 4.18
C VAL A 58 -1.30 20.46 3.98
N THR A 59 -1.72 20.12 2.75
CA THR A 59 -2.12 18.74 2.41
C THR A 59 -0.95 17.77 2.51
N ILE A 60 0.24 18.13 2.01
CA ILE A 60 1.47 17.31 2.18
C ILE A 60 1.75 17.09 3.68
N TYR A 61 1.70 18.16 4.48
CA TYR A 61 1.92 18.08 5.92
C TYR A 61 0.93 17.13 6.61
N THR A 62 -0.37 17.34 6.41
CA THR A 62 -1.42 16.58 7.09
C THR A 62 -1.50 15.13 6.61
N SER A 63 -1.36 14.88 5.31
CA SER A 63 -1.45 13.53 4.73
C SER A 63 -0.24 12.64 5.03
N THR A 64 0.91 13.24 5.39
CA THR A 64 2.14 12.48 5.64
C THR A 64 2.60 12.51 7.10
N GLY A 65 1.69 12.79 8.03
CA GLY A 65 1.95 12.73 9.46
C GLY A 65 2.82 13.88 9.97
N GLY A 66 2.58 15.10 9.51
CA GLY A 66 3.37 16.31 9.80
C GLY A 66 3.68 16.57 11.26
N SER A 67 2.78 16.19 12.17
CA SER A 67 3.00 16.30 13.63
C SER A 67 4.07 15.35 14.17
N THR A 68 4.48 14.35 13.38
CA THR A 68 5.47 13.33 13.73
C THR A 68 6.77 13.43 12.92
N TRP A 69 6.87 14.43 12.05
CA TRP A 69 8.10 14.70 11.31
C TRP A 69 9.25 15.07 12.27
N ILE A 70 10.49 14.84 11.85
CA ILE A 70 11.67 15.20 12.66
C ILE A 70 11.77 16.72 12.81
N ASN A 71 11.55 17.44 11.70
CA ASN A 71 11.61 18.88 11.63
C ASN A 71 10.42 19.40 10.81
N ALA A 72 9.48 20.00 11.54
CA ALA A 72 8.31 20.69 11.02
C ALA A 72 8.34 22.18 11.39
N THR A 73 9.52 22.78 11.57
CA THR A 73 9.64 24.19 11.97
C THR A 73 8.85 25.09 11.02
N ASN A 74 8.05 25.98 11.62
CA ASN A 74 7.14 26.95 10.98
C ASN A 74 5.98 26.37 10.17
N TRP A 75 5.91 25.05 9.94
CA TRP A 75 4.79 24.46 9.21
C TRP A 75 3.46 24.79 9.89
N LEU A 76 2.47 25.17 9.06
CA LEU A 76 1.16 25.68 9.48
C LEU A 76 1.16 27.05 10.20
N SER A 77 2.30 27.73 10.27
CA SER A 77 2.38 29.10 10.79
C SER A 77 2.55 30.11 9.66
N LEU A 78 1.65 31.10 9.59
CA LEU A 78 1.76 32.26 8.69
C LEU A 78 2.17 33.54 9.43
N SER A 79 2.82 33.41 10.58
CA SER A 79 3.20 34.55 11.44
C SER A 79 4.30 35.45 10.83
N SER A 80 4.94 35.00 9.75
CA SER A 80 6.06 35.67 9.10
C SER A 80 5.62 36.25 7.76
N PRO A 81 6.14 37.43 7.35
CA PRO A 81 5.73 38.08 6.10
C PRO A 81 6.14 37.30 4.85
N VAL A 82 7.06 36.34 4.99
CA VAL A 82 7.51 35.46 3.89
C VAL A 82 6.87 34.08 3.95
N ALA A 83 6.01 33.80 4.93
CA ALA A 83 5.37 32.49 5.05
C ALA A 83 4.45 32.20 3.85
N PRO A 84 4.44 30.96 3.32
CA PRO A 84 5.07 29.74 3.84
C PRO A 84 6.50 29.48 3.34
N CYS A 85 7.16 30.45 2.70
CA CYS A 85 8.50 30.27 2.12
C CYS A 85 9.62 30.15 3.17
N ASP A 86 9.32 30.38 4.44
CA ASP A 86 10.18 30.11 5.59
C ASP A 86 9.81 28.83 6.36
N TRP A 87 8.86 28.05 5.84
CA TRP A 87 8.60 26.71 6.35
C TRP A 87 9.80 25.82 6.05
N ARG A 88 10.17 24.97 7.02
CA ARG A 88 11.35 24.13 6.86
C ARG A 88 11.24 23.28 5.58
N GLY A 89 12.21 23.48 4.69
CA GLY A 89 12.32 22.71 3.46
C GLY A 89 11.46 23.24 2.30
N VAL A 90 10.72 24.34 2.48
CA VAL A 90 10.01 25.03 1.40
C VAL A 90 10.93 26.13 0.85
N ILE A 91 11.16 26.13 -0.47
CA ILE A 91 11.91 27.18 -1.14
C ILE A 91 11.01 27.79 -2.21
N CYS A 92 10.85 29.11 -2.16
CA CYS A 92 10.04 29.84 -3.12
C CYS A 92 10.90 30.70 -4.05
N GLU A 93 10.48 30.81 -5.31
CA GLU A 93 11.05 31.71 -6.31
C GLU A 93 9.92 32.37 -7.10
N GLY A 94 10.03 33.68 -7.36
CA GLY A 94 9.03 34.40 -8.16
C GLY A 94 7.61 34.36 -7.60
N GLY A 95 7.44 34.17 -6.28
CA GLY A 95 6.14 34.05 -5.64
C GLY A 95 5.50 32.66 -5.76
N HIS A 96 6.28 31.62 -6.06
CA HIS A 96 5.80 30.24 -6.18
C HIS A 96 6.73 29.25 -5.48
N VAL A 97 6.24 28.08 -5.09
CA VAL A 97 7.07 27.00 -4.55
C VAL A 97 7.92 26.41 -5.67
N ALA A 98 9.23 26.56 -5.56
CA ALA A 98 10.21 26.10 -6.54
C ALA A 98 10.90 24.80 -6.11
N ALA A 99 11.10 24.59 -4.80
CA ALA A 99 11.66 23.35 -4.29
C ALA A 99 11.05 22.91 -2.95
N LEU A 100 11.04 21.59 -2.76
CA LEU A 100 10.71 20.92 -1.50
C LEU A 100 11.86 20.01 -1.07
N GLU A 101 12.48 20.33 0.06
CA GLU A 101 13.62 19.63 0.64
C GLU A 101 13.25 19.02 1.99
N LEU A 102 12.61 17.83 1.94
CA LEU A 102 12.02 17.12 3.09
C LEU A 102 12.61 15.71 3.27
N ALA A 103 13.83 15.48 2.78
CA ALA A 103 14.53 14.23 2.97
C ALA A 103 14.83 13.95 4.46
N ALA A 104 14.88 12.67 4.83
CA ALA A 104 15.19 12.21 6.19
C ALA A 104 14.31 12.87 7.27
N ASN A 105 13.00 12.99 7.02
CA ASN A 105 12.10 13.74 7.88
C ASN A 105 10.90 12.94 8.42
N ARG A 106 10.92 11.61 8.25
CA ARG A 106 9.87 10.68 8.70
C ARG A 106 8.47 10.95 8.12
N LEU A 107 8.39 11.54 6.93
CA LEU A 107 7.12 11.59 6.18
C LEU A 107 6.62 10.14 6.00
N SER A 108 5.36 9.89 6.28
CA SER A 108 4.79 8.52 6.24
C SER A 108 3.49 8.48 5.46
N GLY A 109 3.02 7.29 5.09
CA GLY A 109 1.78 7.14 4.33
C GLY A 109 1.97 7.27 2.81
N PRO A 110 0.90 7.54 2.05
CA PRO A 110 0.97 7.51 0.58
C PRO A 110 1.78 8.67 0.00
N PHE A 111 2.29 8.50 -1.22
CA PHE A 111 2.89 9.60 -1.98
C PHE A 111 1.86 10.72 -2.19
N PRO A 112 2.12 11.97 -1.77
CA PRO A 112 1.11 13.02 -1.74
C PRO A 112 0.75 13.51 -3.16
N PRO A 113 -0.50 13.29 -3.65
CA PRO A 113 -0.88 13.73 -4.99
C PRO A 113 -0.89 15.25 -5.14
N SER A 114 -1.04 16.01 -4.05
CA SER A 114 -1.05 17.48 -4.07
C SER A 114 0.27 18.11 -4.53
N LEU A 115 1.35 17.33 -4.68
CA LEU A 115 2.58 17.81 -5.34
C LEU A 115 2.33 18.30 -6.77
N ALA A 116 1.30 17.80 -7.45
CA ALA A 116 0.93 18.28 -8.78
C ALA A 116 0.33 19.69 -8.79
N ASP A 117 -0.15 20.16 -7.64
CA ASP A 117 -0.74 21.49 -7.45
C ASP A 117 0.35 22.56 -7.18
N LEU A 118 1.64 22.20 -7.32
CA LEU A 118 2.79 23.08 -7.27
C LEU A 118 3.37 23.27 -8.69
N PRO A 119 2.82 24.21 -9.49
CA PRO A 119 3.10 24.29 -10.93
C PRO A 119 4.53 24.71 -11.29
N PHE A 120 5.25 25.31 -10.35
CA PHE A 120 6.64 25.79 -10.51
C PHE A 120 7.68 24.95 -9.78
N LEU A 121 7.27 23.85 -9.15
CA LEU A 121 8.20 22.94 -8.49
C LEU A 121 9.15 22.35 -9.54
N THR A 122 10.46 22.49 -9.28
CA THR A 122 11.54 21.93 -10.12
C THR A 122 12.47 20.99 -9.35
N ARG A 123 12.50 21.07 -8.01
CA ARG A 123 13.29 20.16 -7.17
C ARG A 123 12.44 19.54 -6.06
N LEU A 124 12.48 18.22 -5.95
CA LEU A 124 11.77 17.46 -4.92
C LEU A 124 12.68 16.45 -4.23
N ALA A 125 13.08 16.70 -2.98
CA ALA A 125 13.86 15.74 -2.19
C ALA A 125 12.99 15.13 -1.09
N LEU A 126 12.62 13.86 -1.26
CA LEU A 126 11.80 13.05 -0.34
C LEU A 126 12.51 11.77 0.11
N ALA A 127 13.81 11.64 -0.17
CA ALA A 127 14.57 10.45 0.20
C ALA A 127 14.58 10.17 1.70
N ASN A 128 14.77 8.91 2.09
CA ASN A 128 14.89 8.49 3.48
C ASN A 128 13.65 8.85 4.32
N ASN A 129 12.47 8.63 3.75
CA ASN A 129 11.20 8.77 4.44
C ASN A 129 10.48 7.41 4.49
N ARG A 130 9.27 7.39 5.04
CA ARG A 130 8.41 6.19 5.18
C ARG A 130 7.22 6.28 4.22
N LEU A 131 7.40 6.93 3.07
CA LEU A 131 6.35 7.02 2.06
C LEU A 131 6.17 5.64 1.41
N GLN A 132 4.93 5.24 1.17
CA GLN A 132 4.61 3.91 0.66
C GLN A 132 3.50 3.93 -0.39
N GLY A 133 3.39 2.83 -1.14
CA GLY A 133 2.32 2.62 -2.10
C GLY A 133 2.60 3.20 -3.48
N ILE A 134 1.54 3.34 -4.27
CA ILE A 134 1.66 3.65 -5.70
C ILE A 134 1.89 5.15 -5.94
N VAL A 135 2.96 5.48 -6.66
CA VAL A 135 3.21 6.85 -7.09
C VAL A 135 2.19 7.26 -8.17
N PRO A 136 1.43 8.34 -7.97
CA PRO A 136 0.46 8.81 -8.95
C PRO A 136 1.14 9.40 -10.21
N PRO A 137 0.54 9.28 -11.41
CA PRO A 137 1.13 9.78 -12.66
C PRO A 137 1.34 11.30 -12.72
N ASN A 138 0.68 12.05 -11.84
CA ASN A 138 0.74 13.51 -11.80
C ASN A 138 2.13 14.04 -11.41
N ILE A 139 2.98 13.23 -10.76
CA ILE A 139 4.40 13.57 -10.53
C ILE A 139 5.14 13.88 -11.84
N CYS A 140 4.67 13.34 -12.98
CA CYS A 140 5.29 13.56 -14.28
C CYS A 140 5.17 14.99 -14.80
N ALA A 141 4.36 15.82 -14.18
CA ALA A 141 4.38 17.25 -14.42
C ALA A 141 5.74 17.88 -14.05
N LEU A 142 6.41 17.40 -13.00
CA LEU A 142 7.76 17.82 -12.61
C LEU A 142 8.77 17.50 -13.72
N ALA A 143 8.72 16.27 -14.24
CA ALA A 143 9.61 15.82 -15.31
C ALA A 143 9.43 16.64 -16.60
N LYS A 144 8.18 16.95 -16.96
CA LYS A 144 7.86 17.75 -18.15
C LYS A 144 8.44 19.17 -18.12
N ARG A 145 8.69 19.70 -16.93
CA ARG A 145 9.29 21.03 -16.72
C ARG A 145 10.81 20.98 -16.57
N GLY A 146 11.44 19.80 -16.72
CA GLY A 146 12.88 19.63 -16.53
C GLY A 146 13.31 19.60 -15.07
N GLY A 147 12.41 19.27 -14.15
CA GLY A 147 12.73 19.12 -12.73
C GLY A 147 13.44 17.80 -12.41
N SER A 148 13.90 17.69 -11.16
CA SER A 148 14.54 16.50 -10.59
C SER A 148 13.86 16.07 -9.29
N ALA A 149 13.89 14.78 -9.00
CA ALA A 149 13.45 14.26 -7.72
C ALA A 149 14.51 13.35 -7.09
N ASP A 150 14.47 13.22 -5.77
CA ASP A 150 15.17 12.18 -5.03
C ASP A 150 14.14 11.49 -4.13
N LEU A 151 13.78 10.26 -4.50
CA LEU A 151 12.75 9.44 -3.87
C LEU A 151 13.34 8.22 -3.17
N ALA A 152 14.67 8.14 -3.08
CA ALA A 152 15.35 6.96 -2.61
C ALA A 152 14.98 6.56 -1.18
N TYR A 153 15.10 5.28 -0.85
CA TYR A 153 14.91 4.76 0.51
C TYR A 153 13.52 5.05 1.09
N ASN A 154 12.48 4.75 0.30
CA ASN A 154 11.08 4.73 0.70
C ASN A 154 10.49 3.32 0.41
N ALA A 155 9.16 3.20 0.33
CA ALA A 155 8.43 1.98 -0.05
C ALA A 155 7.49 2.25 -1.24
N LEU A 156 7.95 3.03 -2.21
CA LEU A 156 7.17 3.47 -3.37
C LEU A 156 7.18 2.43 -4.49
N ASP A 157 6.06 2.26 -5.19
CA ASP A 157 5.97 1.40 -6.38
C ASP A 157 5.15 2.08 -7.48
N THR A 158 5.18 1.53 -8.69
CA THR A 158 4.24 1.85 -9.75
C THR A 158 3.96 0.64 -10.64
N ARG A 159 2.73 0.55 -11.14
CA ARG A 159 2.33 -0.49 -12.10
C ARG A 159 2.20 0.05 -13.53
N ARG A 160 2.16 1.37 -13.70
CA ARG A 160 1.96 1.97 -15.01
C ARG A 160 3.30 2.26 -15.67
N ALA A 161 3.46 1.80 -16.91
CA ALA A 161 4.68 2.00 -17.69
C ALA A 161 5.00 3.49 -17.94
N ASP A 162 3.96 4.32 -18.10
CA ASP A 162 4.12 5.76 -18.31
C ASP A 162 4.65 6.48 -17.06
N THR A 163 4.09 6.19 -15.89
CA THR A 163 4.60 6.68 -14.60
C THR A 163 6.02 6.18 -14.37
N ARG A 164 6.28 4.90 -14.67
CA ARG A 164 7.61 4.30 -14.51
C ARG A 164 8.67 5.04 -15.33
N ALA A 165 8.45 5.18 -16.63
CA ALA A 165 9.40 5.85 -17.53
C ALA A 165 9.65 7.32 -17.14
N CYS A 166 8.67 7.94 -16.50
CA CYS A 166 8.78 9.30 -15.96
C CYS A 166 9.60 9.35 -14.66
N LEU A 167 9.39 8.41 -13.74
CA LEU A 167 10.21 8.30 -12.53
C LEU A 167 11.66 7.99 -12.87
N ASP A 168 11.91 7.09 -13.84
CA ASP A 168 13.26 6.78 -14.32
C ASP A 168 14.00 8.01 -14.90
N ARG A 169 13.27 9.07 -15.33
CA ARG A 169 13.86 10.36 -15.73
C ARG A 169 14.09 11.31 -14.55
N LEU A 170 13.20 11.29 -13.56
CA LEU A 170 13.27 12.17 -12.39
C LEU A 170 14.35 11.74 -11.41
N ASP A 171 14.49 10.43 -11.23
CA ASP A 171 15.33 9.74 -10.26
C ASP A 171 15.71 8.38 -10.87
N PRO A 172 16.85 8.26 -11.58
CA PRO A 172 17.18 7.06 -12.37
C PRO A 172 17.32 5.76 -11.58
N ASP A 173 17.65 5.82 -10.30
CA ASP A 173 17.86 4.65 -9.43
C ASP A 173 16.73 4.45 -8.41
N TRP A 174 15.67 5.28 -8.46
CA TRP A 174 14.55 5.27 -7.52
C TRP A 174 14.08 3.86 -7.17
N ALA A 175 13.89 3.01 -8.18
CA ALA A 175 13.31 1.68 -8.02
C ALA A 175 14.22 0.67 -7.34
N THR A 176 15.54 0.89 -7.40
CA THR A 176 16.53 0.02 -6.76
C THR A 176 16.74 0.36 -5.29
N THR A 177 15.97 1.31 -4.74
CA THR A 177 16.05 1.73 -3.34
C THR A 177 14.68 1.68 -2.63
N GLN A 178 13.65 1.08 -3.25
CA GLN A 178 12.32 0.97 -2.65
C GLN A 178 12.09 -0.38 -1.96
N THR A 179 11.52 -0.32 -0.75
CA THR A 179 11.06 -1.50 0.01
C THR A 179 9.65 -1.87 -0.42
N VAL A 180 9.52 -2.63 -1.51
CA VAL A 180 8.22 -2.98 -2.12
C VAL A 180 7.84 -4.44 -1.90
N ALA A 181 6.59 -4.81 -2.20
CA ALA A 181 6.16 -6.19 -2.09
C ALA A 181 6.85 -7.05 -3.18
N PRO A 182 7.23 -8.31 -2.89
CA PRO A 182 7.71 -9.21 -3.92
C PRO A 182 6.59 -9.47 -4.94
N ARG A 183 6.96 -9.72 -6.20
CA ARG A 183 5.99 -9.96 -7.28
C ARG A 183 5.89 -11.46 -7.58
N ARG A 184 4.78 -11.87 -8.19
CA ARG A 184 4.57 -13.26 -8.64
C ARG A 184 4.69 -14.27 -7.49
N LEU A 185 4.15 -13.94 -6.31
CA LEU A 185 4.04 -14.89 -5.21
C LEU A 185 3.10 -16.03 -5.60
N LEU A 186 3.59 -17.26 -5.59
CA LEU A 186 2.83 -18.45 -5.95
C LEU A 186 3.37 -19.71 -5.26
N PRO A 187 2.52 -20.72 -4.99
CA PRO A 187 3.00 -22.03 -4.57
C PRO A 187 3.68 -22.74 -5.75
N THR A 188 4.81 -23.39 -5.48
CA THR A 188 5.63 -24.10 -6.47
C THR A 188 5.66 -25.61 -6.23
N ALA A 189 5.41 -26.06 -4.99
CA ALA A 189 5.21 -27.46 -4.65
C ALA A 189 4.28 -27.60 -3.43
N PHE A 190 3.58 -28.73 -3.34
CA PHE A 190 2.62 -29.02 -2.29
C PHE A 190 2.96 -30.33 -1.61
N GLU A 191 2.94 -30.33 -0.28
CA GLU A 191 3.14 -31.51 0.55
C GLU A 191 1.96 -31.66 1.52
N LEU A 192 1.99 -32.71 2.35
CA LEU A 192 0.93 -32.99 3.33
C LEU A 192 0.84 -31.89 4.41
N ASN A 193 1.99 -31.45 4.92
CA ASN A 193 2.11 -30.49 6.01
C ASN A 193 2.99 -29.28 5.66
N ALA A 194 3.31 -29.10 4.38
CA ALA A 194 4.16 -28.01 3.92
C ALA A 194 3.81 -27.56 2.51
N ILE A 195 4.17 -26.32 2.19
CA ILE A 195 3.99 -25.69 0.89
C ILE A 195 5.28 -24.96 0.55
N GLN A 196 5.83 -25.23 -0.64
CA GLN A 196 6.96 -24.48 -1.16
C GLN A 196 6.43 -23.24 -1.89
N LEU A 197 6.82 -22.05 -1.42
CA LEU A 197 6.49 -20.78 -2.05
C LEU A 197 7.62 -20.34 -2.97
N GLY A 198 7.26 -19.63 -4.04
CA GLY A 198 8.19 -18.94 -4.94
C GLY A 198 7.69 -17.53 -5.27
N TRP A 199 8.64 -16.60 -5.51
CA TRP A 199 8.35 -15.23 -5.94
C TRP A 199 9.54 -14.62 -6.70
N ALA A 200 9.29 -13.49 -7.37
CA ALA A 200 10.34 -12.64 -7.92
C ALA A 200 10.85 -11.68 -6.82
N PRO A 201 12.15 -11.73 -6.47
CA PRO A 201 12.75 -10.80 -5.53
C PRO A 201 12.60 -9.33 -5.97
N ILE A 202 12.56 -8.42 -5.00
CA ILE A 202 12.57 -6.97 -5.27
C ILE A 202 13.91 -6.53 -5.85
N ALA A 203 13.92 -5.41 -6.58
CA ALA A 203 15.13 -4.87 -7.18
C ALA A 203 16.14 -4.35 -6.13
N TYR A 204 15.67 -3.93 -4.96
CA TYR A 204 16.51 -3.34 -3.92
C TYR A 204 17.40 -4.38 -3.23
N SER A 205 18.70 -4.25 -3.44
CA SER A 205 19.73 -5.17 -2.94
C SER A 205 20.94 -4.51 -2.28
N GLY A 206 20.97 -3.16 -2.18
CA GLY A 206 22.11 -2.41 -1.63
C GLY A 206 22.32 -2.64 -0.13
N ASP A 207 21.25 -2.52 0.66
CA ASP A 207 21.30 -2.68 2.12
C ASP A 207 20.80 -4.04 2.59
N SER A 208 21.09 -4.40 3.85
CA SER A 208 20.57 -5.63 4.46
C SER A 208 19.04 -5.61 4.54
N GLY A 209 18.41 -6.77 4.46
CA GLY A 209 16.97 -6.95 4.68
C GLY A 209 16.51 -8.35 4.26
N PHE A 210 15.23 -8.65 4.45
CA PHE A 210 14.69 -10.01 4.27
C PHE A 210 13.19 -9.97 3.92
N TYR A 211 12.60 -11.12 3.62
CA TYR A 211 11.15 -11.29 3.54
C TYR A 211 10.61 -11.90 4.83
N GLU A 212 9.44 -11.45 5.25
CA GLU A 212 8.63 -12.10 6.29
C GLU A 212 7.50 -12.87 5.63
N ILE A 213 7.27 -14.10 6.10
CA ILE A 213 6.21 -14.99 5.62
C ILE A 213 5.23 -15.21 6.77
N SER A 214 3.98 -14.84 6.54
CA SER A 214 2.88 -14.99 7.49
C SER A 214 1.72 -15.73 6.85
N TYR A 215 0.88 -16.39 7.65
CA TYR A 215 -0.30 -17.09 7.14
C TYR A 215 -1.50 -16.97 8.08
N ALA A 216 -2.68 -17.17 7.51
CA ALA A 216 -3.97 -17.28 8.20
C ALA A 216 -4.83 -18.36 7.54
N THR A 217 -5.87 -18.84 8.25
CA THR A 217 -6.87 -19.77 7.70
C THR A 217 -8.11 -19.05 7.14
N THR A 218 -8.16 -17.73 7.31
CA THR A 218 -9.19 -16.80 6.84
C THR A 218 -8.52 -15.61 6.16
N LEU A 219 -9.19 -15.02 5.17
CA LEU A 219 -8.64 -13.88 4.42
C LEU A 219 -8.33 -12.68 5.34
N ASP A 220 -9.24 -12.40 6.28
CA ASP A 220 -9.15 -11.28 7.21
C ASP A 220 -8.19 -11.52 8.38
N GLY A 221 -7.56 -12.70 8.45
CA GLY A 221 -6.64 -13.06 9.53
C GLY A 221 -7.35 -13.57 10.80
N PRO A 222 -6.64 -13.56 11.95
CA PRO A 222 -5.32 -12.97 12.16
C PRO A 222 -4.20 -13.73 11.44
N TYR A 223 -3.24 -12.98 10.89
CA TYR A 223 -2.04 -13.56 10.29
C TYR A 223 -0.98 -13.82 11.35
N THR A 224 -0.40 -15.01 11.33
CA THR A 224 0.70 -15.42 12.20
C THR A 224 2.00 -15.46 11.41
N LEU A 225 3.06 -14.83 11.93
CA LEU A 225 4.39 -14.91 11.34
C LEU A 225 4.93 -16.34 11.48
N HIS A 226 5.22 -16.98 10.34
CA HIS A 226 5.87 -18.29 10.32
C HIS A 226 7.39 -18.15 10.39
N GLY A 227 7.96 -17.22 9.63
CA GLY A 227 9.38 -16.98 9.65
C GLY A 227 9.84 -15.96 8.62
N ARG A 228 11.16 -15.92 8.41
CA ARG A 228 11.82 -14.97 7.52
C ARG A 228 12.86 -15.65 6.65
N THR A 229 13.13 -15.06 5.49
CA THR A 229 14.28 -15.44 4.67
C THR A 229 15.59 -14.94 5.28
N THR A 230 16.72 -15.45 4.78
CA THR A 230 18.05 -14.98 5.15
C THR A 230 18.32 -13.57 4.64
N ASP A 231 17.90 -13.29 3.40
CA ASP A 231 18.10 -12.01 2.74
C ASP A 231 16.96 -11.68 1.75
N ARG A 232 17.06 -10.54 1.06
CA ARG A 232 16.11 -10.12 0.01
C ARG A 232 16.33 -10.76 -1.36
N ARG A 233 17.40 -11.54 -1.56
CA ARG A 233 17.67 -12.28 -2.81
C ARG A 233 16.92 -13.60 -2.85
N ALA A 234 16.48 -14.11 -1.71
CA ALA A 234 15.63 -15.28 -1.62
C ALA A 234 14.40 -15.15 -2.54
N SER A 235 14.18 -16.18 -3.34
CA SER A 235 13.09 -16.27 -4.33
C SER A 235 12.02 -17.29 -3.93
N GLY A 236 12.03 -17.74 -2.68
CA GLY A 236 11.12 -18.77 -2.19
C GLY A 236 11.32 -19.08 -0.70
N TYR A 237 10.35 -19.79 -0.14
CA TYR A 237 10.34 -20.18 1.28
C TYR A 237 9.49 -21.43 1.48
N ARG A 238 9.94 -22.32 2.36
CA ARG A 238 9.19 -23.51 2.74
C ARG A 238 8.32 -23.18 3.95
N LEU A 239 7.01 -23.13 3.74
CA LEU A 239 6.02 -22.94 4.80
C LEU A 239 5.60 -24.33 5.30
N ASP A 240 6.01 -24.72 6.50
CA ASP A 240 5.77 -26.05 7.06
C ASP A 240 4.86 -25.99 8.30
N THR A 241 4.76 -27.11 9.04
CA THR A 241 3.87 -27.26 10.21
C THR A 241 2.38 -26.98 9.93
N LEU A 242 1.96 -27.15 8.68
CA LEU A 242 0.59 -26.92 8.24
C LEU A 242 -0.30 -28.15 8.47
N ALA A 243 -1.57 -27.92 8.75
CA ALA A 243 -2.57 -28.97 8.81
C ALA A 243 -2.91 -29.47 7.38
N PRO A 244 -2.94 -30.79 7.13
CA PRO A 244 -3.33 -31.34 5.82
C PRO A 244 -4.75 -30.94 5.39
N GLY A 245 -4.98 -30.80 4.08
CA GLY A 245 -6.29 -30.44 3.52
C GLY A 245 -6.85 -29.09 3.95
N THR A 246 -6.00 -28.18 4.42
CA THR A 246 -6.40 -26.87 4.97
C THR A 246 -6.06 -25.77 3.99
N THR A 247 -6.98 -24.83 3.80
CA THR A 247 -6.75 -23.61 3.03
C THR A 247 -6.01 -22.59 3.88
N TYR A 248 -4.95 -22.02 3.32
CA TYR A 248 -4.18 -20.95 3.94
C TYR A 248 -4.10 -19.74 3.01
N PHE A 249 -4.27 -18.57 3.62
CA PHE A 249 -3.95 -17.28 3.03
C PHE A 249 -2.54 -16.94 3.48
N VAL A 250 -1.62 -16.77 2.54
CA VAL A 250 -0.20 -16.57 2.81
C VAL A 250 0.20 -15.19 2.33
N GLN A 251 0.77 -14.42 3.24
CA GLN A 251 1.31 -13.10 2.99
C GLN A 251 2.83 -13.14 3.00
N VAL A 252 3.45 -12.46 2.04
CA VAL A 252 4.89 -12.20 2.03
C VAL A 252 5.12 -10.71 1.86
N ARG A 253 5.94 -10.13 2.73
CA ARG A 253 6.37 -8.71 2.65
C ARG A 253 7.87 -8.60 2.74
N SER A 254 8.44 -7.57 2.12
CA SER A 254 9.86 -7.26 2.29
C SER A 254 10.06 -6.31 3.47
N ILE A 255 11.19 -6.47 4.14
CA ILE A 255 11.62 -5.66 5.27
C ILE A 255 13.01 -5.08 4.96
N THR A 256 13.15 -3.79 5.21
CA THR A 256 14.42 -3.09 5.18
C THR A 256 14.67 -2.47 6.55
N PRO A 257 15.58 -3.01 7.37
CA PRO A 257 16.00 -2.38 8.61
C PRO A 257 16.49 -0.95 8.41
N ALA A 258 16.53 -0.17 9.49
CA ALA A 258 17.15 1.15 9.49
C ALA A 258 18.63 1.05 9.05
N HIS A 259 19.08 2.02 8.25
CA HIS A 259 20.42 2.06 7.65
C HIS A 259 20.75 3.50 7.25
N GLY A 260 22.03 3.88 7.29
CA GLY A 260 22.49 5.20 6.84
C GLY A 260 21.63 6.35 7.37
N ASN A 261 21.05 7.12 6.44
CA ASN A 261 20.17 8.27 6.73
C ASN A 261 18.68 7.91 6.85
N GLN A 262 18.31 6.63 6.69
CA GLN A 262 16.96 6.12 6.92
C GLN A 262 16.88 5.56 8.35
N PRO A 263 16.41 6.33 9.34
CA PRO A 263 16.45 5.93 10.75
C PRO A 263 15.43 4.86 11.11
N ASP A 264 14.53 4.50 10.20
CA ASP A 264 13.40 3.62 10.48
C ASP A 264 13.40 2.37 9.59
N ALA A 265 12.98 1.25 10.18
CA ALA A 265 12.74 0.05 9.39
C ALA A 265 11.51 0.24 8.50
N LEU A 266 11.69 0.04 7.20
CA LEU A 266 10.62 0.06 6.21
C LEU A 266 10.06 -1.35 6.01
N ARG A 267 8.75 -1.40 5.78
CA ARG A 267 8.01 -2.62 5.46
C ARG A 267 7.18 -2.35 4.21
N SER A 268 7.18 -3.29 3.27
CA SER A 268 6.29 -3.18 2.13
C SER A 268 4.85 -3.51 2.49
N ASP A 269 3.92 -3.18 1.59
CA ASP A 269 2.62 -3.85 1.50
C ASP A 269 2.80 -5.37 1.37
N GLU A 270 1.75 -6.14 1.67
CA GLU A 270 1.75 -7.60 1.57
C GLU A 270 1.47 -8.09 0.14
N ALA A 271 2.31 -9.01 -0.35
CA ALA A 271 1.92 -9.89 -1.46
C ALA A 271 1.10 -11.05 -0.89
N LEU A 272 -0.07 -11.32 -1.47
CA LEU A 272 -1.00 -12.35 -1.01
C LEU A 272 -1.11 -13.50 -2.03
N THR A 273 -1.09 -14.73 -1.55
CA THR A 273 -1.50 -15.92 -2.30
C THR A 273 -2.37 -16.81 -1.45
N VAL A 274 -3.21 -17.62 -2.08
CA VAL A 274 -4.01 -18.65 -1.41
C VAL A 274 -3.53 -20.02 -1.84
N VAL A 275 -3.38 -20.89 -0.85
CA VAL A 275 -2.80 -22.21 -1.03
C VAL A 275 -3.61 -23.23 -0.23
N VAL A 276 -3.53 -24.50 -0.62
CA VAL A 276 -4.18 -25.59 0.10
C VAL A 276 -3.17 -26.72 0.24
N THR A 277 -2.98 -27.21 1.46
CA THR A 277 -2.12 -28.38 1.69
C THR A 277 -2.73 -29.63 1.09
N SER A 278 -1.88 -30.61 0.72
CA SER A 278 -2.38 -31.87 0.19
C SER A 278 -3.22 -32.60 1.25
N ALA A 279 -4.28 -33.27 0.81
CA ALA A 279 -5.05 -34.18 1.64
C ALA A 279 -4.98 -35.59 1.04
N VAL A 280 -4.95 -36.61 1.90
CA VAL A 280 -5.14 -37.98 1.44
C VAL A 280 -6.55 -38.06 0.81
N GLN A 281 -6.62 -38.32 -0.50
CA GLN A 281 -7.85 -38.47 -1.33
C GLN A 281 -8.59 -37.21 -1.84
N LYS A 282 -7.97 -36.03 -1.99
CA LYS A 282 -8.64 -34.87 -2.65
C LYS A 282 -7.87 -34.34 -3.85
N ILE A 283 -8.59 -34.09 -4.95
CA ILE A 283 -8.08 -33.36 -6.13
C ILE A 283 -8.19 -31.87 -5.82
N LEU A 284 -7.05 -31.18 -5.79
CA LEU A 284 -6.96 -29.74 -5.61
C LEU A 284 -7.00 -29.06 -6.99
N LEU A 285 -8.06 -28.30 -7.27
CA LEU A 285 -8.18 -27.46 -8.46
C LEU A 285 -8.09 -25.99 -8.04
N ILE A 286 -6.94 -25.36 -8.27
CA ILE A 286 -6.75 -23.92 -8.06
C ILE A 286 -6.84 -23.25 -9.44
N VAL A 287 -7.80 -22.34 -9.61
CA VAL A 287 -7.93 -21.52 -10.81
C VAL A 287 -7.54 -20.09 -10.44
N TYR A 288 -6.38 -19.65 -10.94
CA TYR A 288 -5.86 -18.30 -10.74
C TYR A 288 -6.21 -17.41 -11.94
N PHE A 289 -6.69 -16.19 -11.68
CA PHE A 289 -6.93 -15.19 -12.72
C PHE A 289 -6.23 -13.88 -12.35
N PRO A 290 -5.33 -13.34 -13.20
CA PRO A 290 -4.72 -12.04 -12.96
C PRO A 290 -5.74 -10.89 -13.17
N ALA A 291 -5.62 -9.84 -12.36
CA ALA A 291 -6.54 -8.70 -12.26
C ALA A 291 -6.75 -7.90 -13.56
N ASP A 292 -5.90 -8.12 -14.57
CA ASP A 292 -5.90 -7.34 -15.82
C ASP A 292 -6.87 -7.87 -16.89
N ASN A 293 -7.57 -8.98 -16.65
CA ASN A 293 -8.54 -9.56 -17.60
C ASN A 293 -9.95 -9.56 -17.01
N ASP A 294 -10.89 -8.83 -17.64
CA ASP A 294 -12.32 -8.97 -17.36
C ASP A 294 -12.81 -10.33 -17.87
N LEU A 295 -12.84 -11.32 -16.97
CA LEU A 295 -13.20 -12.70 -17.28
C LEU A 295 -14.62 -13.06 -16.88
N ALA A 296 -15.43 -12.09 -16.42
CA ALA A 296 -16.86 -12.30 -16.16
C ALA A 296 -17.61 -13.03 -17.30
N PRO A 297 -17.30 -12.79 -18.60
CA PRO A 297 -17.94 -13.50 -19.71
C PRO A 297 -17.59 -14.99 -19.83
N TYR A 298 -16.41 -15.40 -19.34
CA TYR A 298 -15.90 -16.77 -19.51
C TYR A 298 -16.20 -17.69 -18.31
N VAL A 299 -16.59 -17.11 -17.17
CA VAL A 299 -16.98 -17.85 -15.95
C VAL A 299 -18.07 -18.90 -16.22
N PRO A 300 -19.16 -18.62 -16.98
CA PRO A 300 -20.17 -19.62 -17.30
C PRO A 300 -19.62 -20.76 -18.15
N MET A 301 -18.68 -20.49 -19.05
CA MET A 301 -18.04 -21.50 -19.91
C MET A 301 -17.11 -22.42 -19.12
N VAL A 302 -16.32 -21.88 -18.18
CA VAL A 302 -15.47 -22.66 -17.27
C VAL A 302 -16.33 -23.53 -16.36
N LYS A 303 -17.39 -22.97 -15.76
CA LYS A 303 -18.39 -23.73 -14.99
C LYS A 303 -19.08 -24.80 -15.85
N GLY A 304 -19.38 -24.49 -17.10
CA GLY A 304 -19.99 -25.42 -18.07
C GLY A 304 -19.08 -26.61 -18.42
N ARG A 305 -17.81 -26.35 -18.73
CA ARG A 305 -16.83 -27.41 -19.02
C ARG A 305 -16.54 -28.30 -17.81
N LEU A 306 -16.57 -27.74 -16.60
CA LEU A 306 -16.45 -28.50 -15.35
C LEU A 306 -17.71 -29.36 -15.06
N ARG A 307 -18.88 -29.00 -15.59
CA ARG A 307 -20.15 -29.75 -15.41
C ARG A 307 -20.32 -30.92 -16.38
N PHE A 308 -19.66 -30.90 -17.54
CA PHE A 308 -19.88 -31.89 -18.60
C PHE A 308 -18.95 -33.13 -18.55
N GLY A 309 -18.12 -33.31 -17.51
CA GLY A 309 -17.12 -34.38 -17.49
C GLY A 309 -16.86 -35.12 -16.17
N SER A 310 -17.45 -34.74 -15.05
CA SER A 310 -17.30 -35.50 -13.81
C SER A 310 -18.39 -35.14 -12.81
N GLN A 311 -19.06 -36.14 -12.23
CA GLN A 311 -19.74 -35.94 -10.95
C GLN A 311 -18.69 -35.36 -10.00
N PHE A 312 -18.90 -34.13 -9.54
CA PHE A 312 -17.99 -33.55 -8.56
C PHE A 312 -17.91 -34.50 -7.38
N ASN A 313 -16.71 -35.01 -7.10
CA ASN A 313 -16.41 -35.59 -5.80
C ASN A 313 -16.86 -34.55 -4.75
N PRO A 314 -17.67 -34.90 -3.74
CA PRO A 314 -18.14 -33.95 -2.71
C PRO A 314 -16.99 -33.21 -1.98
N ASN A 315 -15.74 -33.59 -2.25
CA ASN A 315 -14.53 -33.01 -1.74
C ASN A 315 -13.92 -31.87 -2.56
N VAL A 316 -14.52 -31.43 -3.68
CA VAL A 316 -14.01 -30.29 -4.46
C VAL A 316 -14.68 -28.99 -4.01
N ARG A 317 -13.87 -28.01 -3.55
CA ARG A 317 -14.31 -26.64 -3.27
C ARG A 317 -13.69 -25.68 -4.27
N VAL A 318 -14.53 -24.86 -4.90
CA VAL A 318 -14.09 -23.72 -5.73
C VAL A 318 -14.08 -22.49 -4.82
N VAL A 319 -12.90 -21.98 -4.50
CA VAL A 319 -12.73 -20.72 -3.75
C VAL A 319 -12.53 -19.61 -4.77
N MET A 320 -13.44 -18.63 -4.80
CA MET A 320 -13.30 -17.45 -5.63
C MET A 320 -12.72 -16.33 -4.77
N LEU A 321 -11.63 -15.74 -5.24
CA LEU A 321 -11.05 -14.53 -4.66
C LEU A 321 -11.29 -13.43 -5.70
N SER A 322 -12.05 -12.42 -5.31
CA SER A 322 -12.07 -11.14 -5.98
C SER A 322 -11.40 -10.15 -5.04
N ASP A 323 -10.54 -9.29 -5.58
CA ASP A 323 -10.12 -8.07 -4.88
C ASP A 323 -11.34 -7.18 -4.56
#